data_AF-A0A2U3RP59-F1
#
_entry.id   AF-A0A2U3RP59-F1
#
_cell.length_a   1.000
_cell.length_b   1.000
_cell.length_c   1.000
_cell.angle_alpha   90.00
_cell.angle_beta   90.00
_cell.angle_gamma   90.00
#
_symmetry.space_group_name_H-M   'P 1'
#
loop_
_entity.id
_entity.type
_entity.pdbx_description
1 polymer ?
#
loop_
_entity_poly.entity_id
_entity_poly.type
_entity_poly.pdbx_seq_one_letter_code
_entity_poly.pdbx_strand_id
1 'polypeptide(L)' 'MPKSYSQDFQDKVMKCVNRGKSCNATSVKFDIAENTVRNWYKRYKSEGHYKERSRHGKKGKNR' A
#
# COMPACT_ATOMS: atom_id res chain seq x y z
N MET A 1 6.53 -13.59 9.93
CA MET A 1 7.29 -12.55 9.19
C MET A 1 6.30 -11.59 8.58
N PRO A 2 6.27 -10.27 8.90
CA PRO A 2 5.63 -9.35 7.98
C PRO A 2 6.55 -9.30 6.76
N LYS A 3 6.18 -9.97 5.67
CA LYS A 3 6.86 -9.79 4.38
C LYS A 3 6.49 -8.40 3.89
N SER A 4 7.21 -7.39 4.36
CA SER A 4 7.09 -6.04 3.84
C SER A 4 7.41 -6.11 2.36
N TYR A 5 6.42 -5.79 1.51
CA TYR A 5 6.67 -5.69 0.08
C TYR A 5 7.79 -4.67 -0.16
N SER A 6 8.75 -5.01 -1.02
CA SER A 6 9.84 -4.10 -1.39
C SER A 6 9.28 -2.77 -1.87
N GLN A 7 9.92 -1.65 -1.51
CA GLN A 7 9.44 -0.32 -1.89
C GLN A 7 9.30 -0.17 -3.41
N ASP A 8 10.23 -0.74 -4.18
CA ASP A 8 10.17 -0.79 -5.65
C ASP A 8 8.90 -1.49 -6.17
N PHE A 9 8.49 -2.57 -5.50
CA PHE A 9 7.29 -3.31 -5.88
C PHE A 9 6.02 -2.50 -5.62
N GLN A 10 5.93 -1.86 -4.45
CA GLN A 10 4.81 -0.98 -4.11
C GLN A 10 4.72 0.21 -5.07
N ASP A 11 5.86 0.79 -5.45
CA ASP A 11 5.94 1.91 -6.39
C ASP A 11 5.43 1.51 -7.79
N LYS A 12 5.85 0.35 -8.30
CA LYS A 12 5.38 -0.19 -9.59
C LYS A 12 3.87 -0.42 -9.62
N VAL A 13 3.32 -1.00 -8.56
CA VAL A 13 1.88 -1.21 -8.40
C VAL A 13 1.15 0.15 -8.39
N MET A 14 1.65 1.10 -7.62
CA MET A 14 1.06 2.43 -7.50
C MET A 14 1.08 3.24 -8.78
N LYS A 15 2.19 3.22 -9.52
CA LYS A 15 2.28 3.84 -10.84
C LYS A 15 1.25 3.28 -11.81
N CYS A 16 0.96 1.97 -11.75
CA CYS A 16 -0.08 1.37 -12.59
C CYS A 16 -1.47 1.91 -12.22
N VAL A 17 -1.81 1.94 -10.92
CA VAL A 17 -3.10 2.45 -10.44
C VAL A 17 -3.26 3.94 -10.73
N ASN A 18 -2.21 4.73 -10.51
CA ASN A 18 -2.21 6.18 -10.75
C ASN A 18 -2.40 6.53 -12.24
N ARG A 19 -1.88 5.70 -13.15
CA ARG A 19 -2.11 5.81 -14.61
C ARG A 19 -3.56 5.47 -15.04
N GLY A 20 -4.48 5.27 -14.10
CA GLY A 20 -5.88 4.98 -14.37
C GLY A 20 -6.19 3.49 -14.57
N LYS A 21 -5.26 2.58 -14.25
CA LYS A 21 -5.59 1.15 -14.21
C LYS A 21 -6.43 0.84 -12.97
N SER A 22 -7.46 0.02 -13.14
CA SER A 22 -8.28 -0.45 -12.02
C SER A 22 -7.45 -1.24 -11.01
N CYS A 23 -7.80 -1.13 -9.72
CA CYS A 23 -7.15 -1.90 -8.65
C CYS A 23 -7.22 -3.42 -8.91
N ASN A 24 -8.33 -3.89 -9.49
CA ASN A 24 -8.51 -5.29 -9.88
C ASN A 24 -7.50 -5.72 -10.97
N ALA A 25 -7.40 -4.99 -12.08
CA ALA A 25 -6.44 -5.29 -13.14
C ALA A 25 -4.97 -5.29 -12.62
N THR A 26 -4.67 -4.38 -11.71
CA THR A 26 -3.34 -4.32 -11.07
C THR A 26 -3.13 -5.49 -10.11
N SER A 27 -4.16 -5.87 -9.34
CA SER A 27 -4.14 -7.03 -8.45
C SER A 27 -3.83 -8.32 -9.20
N VAL A 28 -4.52 -8.58 -10.32
CA VAL A 28 -4.27 -9.76 -11.17
C VAL A 28 -2.87 -9.72 -11.80
N LYS A 29 -2.43 -8.56 -12.28
CA LYS A 29 -1.12 -8.41 -12.93
C LYS A 29 0.06 -8.69 -12.00
N PHE A 30 -0.06 -8.30 -10.73
CA PHE A 30 1.00 -8.42 -9.75
C PHE A 30 0.79 -9.57 -8.76
N ASP A 31 -0.25 -10.38 -8.96
CA ASP A 31 -0.67 -11.46 -8.06
C ASP A 31 -0.74 -11.03 -6.58
N ILE A 32 -1.38 -9.88 -6.34
CA ILE A 32 -1.58 -9.34 -5.00
C ILE A 32 -3.05 -9.14 -4.71
N ALA A 33 -3.44 -9.23 -3.44
CA ALA A 33 -4.82 -8.99 -3.05
C ALA A 33 -5.27 -7.57 -3.43
N GLU A 34 -6.43 -7.45 -4.07
CA GLU A 34 -7.04 -6.16 -4.42
C GLU A 34 -7.19 -5.25 -3.19
N ASN A 35 -7.53 -5.84 -2.03
CA ASN A 35 -7.60 -5.14 -0.75
C ASN A 35 -6.28 -4.46 -0.36
N THR A 36 -5.14 -5.09 -0.67
CA THR A 36 -3.81 -4.51 -0.43
C THR A 36 -3.60 -3.26 -1.29
N VAL A 37 -3.92 -3.35 -2.59
CA VAL A 37 -3.81 -2.22 -3.53
C VAL A 37 -4.72 -1.07 -3.12
N ARG A 38 -5.99 -1.38 -2.78
CA ARG A 38 -6.95 -0.39 -2.27
C ARG A 38 -6.48 0.27 -0.98
N ASN A 39 -5.93 -0.48 -0.04
CA ASN A 39 -5.42 0.06 1.21
C ASN A 39 -4.23 1.00 0.97
N TRP A 40 -3.30 0.62 0.10
CA TRP A 40 -2.22 1.51 -0.29
C TRP A 40 -2.75 2.78 -0.96
N TYR A 41 -3.72 2.69 -1.88
CA TYR A 41 -4.28 3.86 -2.57
C TYR A 41 -4.99 4.80 -1.60
N LYS A 42 -5.76 4.26 -0.65
CA LYS A 42 -6.38 5.03 0.44
C LYS A 42 -5.34 5.76 1.28
N ARG A 43 -4.24 5.09 1.64
CA ARG A 43 -3.12 5.71 2.38
C ARG A 43 -2.43 6.79 1.58
N TYR A 44 -2.15 6.56 0.31
CA TYR A 44 -1.58 7.56 -0.59
C TYR A 44 -2.45 8.82 -0.65
N LYS A 45 -3.77 8.68 -0.75
CA LYS A 45 -4.71 9.82 -0.72
C LYS A 45 -4.78 10.55 0.62
N SER A 46 -4.54 9.86 1.74
CA SER A 46 -4.66 10.44 3.08
C SER A 46 -3.35 11.02 3.62
N GLU A 47 -2.22 10.40 3.31
CA GLU A 47 -0.90 10.71 3.87
C GLU A 47 0.08 11.24 2.82
N GLY A 48 -0.26 11.17 1.53
CA GLY A 48 0.65 11.49 0.42
C GLY A 48 1.70 10.42 0.16
N HIS A 49 1.77 9.35 0.97
CA HIS A 49 2.67 8.22 0.78
C HIS A 49 2.00 6.87 0.98
N TYR A 50 2.50 5.83 0.31
CA TYR A 50 2.04 4.45 0.46
C TYR A 50 2.99 3.60 1.32
N LYS A 51 4.14 4.15 1.74
CA LYS A 51 5.08 3.46 2.62
C LYS A 51 4.34 2.98 3.86
N GLU A 52 4.51 1.71 4.20
CA GLU A 52 4.04 1.22 5.48
C GLU A 52 4.74 2.07 6.55
N ARG A 53 3.98 2.83 7.35
CA ARG A 53 4.56 3.47 8.54
C ARG A 53 5.30 2.36 9.26
N SER A 54 6.62 2.44 9.36
CA SER A 54 7.37 1.63 10.32
C SER A 54 6.58 1.80 11.61
N ARG A 55 6.00 0.70 12.12
CA ARG A 55 5.28 0.70 13.39
C ARG A 55 6.31 0.95 14.48
N HIS A 56 6.87 2.16 14.52
CA HIS A 56 7.44 2.71 15.73
C HIS A 56 6.29 2.70 16.73
N GLY A 57 6.50 1.92 17.78
CA GLY A 57 5.47 1.28 18.56
C GLY A 57 4.38 2.21 19.08
N LYS A 58 3.29 1.55 19.48
CA LYS A 58 2.22 2.10 20.31
C LYS A 58 2.76 3.16 21.28
N LYS A 59 2.47 4.44 21.02
CA LYS A 59 2.46 5.45 22.09
C LYS A 59 1.00 5.84 22.29
N GLY A 60 0.42 5.37 23.40
CA GLY A 60 -0.89 5.81 23.86
C GLY A 60 -1.81 4.71 24.38
N LYS A 61 -1.61 4.35 25.65
CA LYS A 61 -2.71 4.36 26.62
C LYS A 61 -2.12 4.76 27.96
N ASN A 62 -1.99 6.06 28.19
CA ASN A 62 -1.95 6.59 29.55
C ASN A 62 -3.34 6.38 30.13
N ARG A 63 -3.42 5.67 31.25
CA ARG A 63 -4.55 5.68 32.15
C ARG A 63 -4.02 5.70 33.57
#